data_AF-A0A814T7F3-F1
#
_entry.id   AF-A0A814T7F3-F1
#
_cell.length_a   1.000
_cell.length_b   1.000
_cell.length_c   1.000
_cell.angle_alpha   90.00
_cell.angle_beta   90.00
_cell.angle_gamma   90.00
#
_symmetry.space_group_name_H-M   'P 1'
#
loop_
_entity.id
_entity.type
_entity.pdbx_description
1 polymer ?
#
loop_
_entity_poly.entity_id
_entity_poly.type
_entity_poly.pdbx_seq_one_letter_code
_entity_poly.pdbx_strand_id
1 'polypeptide(L)'
;MIINSSNKVKVSPSSKTIVSAARSRTIRASRELNLFSDNPFWSPILTLNEQILSTRLFLIFISISLLVVIGYASLTIRTHDRTLNKFSISDFERLEALYPSTINVPCTEVSIPFNKFLDFSPRFHQICLSPFIGKKWISSLFLLNATSHNILDFRTFAFSQYRSLRLLCHLARQAVNDTHRTFNSTHLVNRNAFSRAQFNEIASVLTDNLRRNVLTNEKRTARVVSTIIAQNRLLSALHTNYYVQSIPGSRTYTTFHTVYLEINETENSFCDCLLKANQCTYPAGAFYNWTLPELGKPAKNNPPPQFQASKFFF
;
A
#
# COMPACT_ATOMS: atom_id res chain seq x y z
N MET A 1 -71.16 67.85 12.86
CA MET A 1 -71.64 67.15 11.67
C MET A 1 -71.97 65.72 12.08
N ILE A 2 -73.26 65.39 12.08
CA ILE A 2 -73.80 64.05 12.31
C ILE A 2 -73.39 63.17 11.13
N ILE A 3 -73.07 61.89 11.36
CA ILE A 3 -73.65 60.73 10.65
C ILE A 3 -73.33 59.46 11.45
N ASN A 4 -74.40 58.73 11.70
CA ASN A 4 -74.50 57.43 12.34
C ASN A 4 -74.40 56.35 11.24
N SER A 5 -73.79 55.19 11.50
CA SER A 5 -74.06 53.98 10.72
C SER A 5 -73.80 52.71 11.52
N SER A 6 -74.85 51.92 11.60
CA SER A 6 -74.99 50.64 12.30
C SER A 6 -74.32 49.51 11.53
N ASN A 7 -73.63 48.59 12.22
CA ASN A 7 -73.34 47.27 11.67
C ASN A 7 -73.54 46.18 12.73
N LYS A 8 -74.44 45.24 12.42
CA LYS A 8 -74.81 44.09 13.25
C LYS A 8 -73.66 43.08 13.32
N VAL A 9 -73.18 42.82 14.53
CA VAL A 9 -72.26 41.72 14.84
C VAL A 9 -73.04 40.40 14.85
N LYS A 10 -72.71 39.46 13.95
CA LYS A 10 -73.12 38.05 14.06
C LYS A 10 -72.36 37.41 15.23
N VAL A 11 -73.08 37.10 16.30
CA VAL A 11 -72.52 36.37 17.45
C VAL A 11 -72.38 34.90 17.08
N SER A 12 -71.13 34.42 17.01
CA SER A 12 -70.77 33.00 16.89
C SER A 12 -71.09 32.26 18.20
N PRO A 13 -71.69 31.05 18.16
CA PRO A 13 -71.96 30.30 19.38
C PRO A 13 -70.65 29.84 20.04
N SER A 14 -70.63 29.90 21.38
CA SER A 14 -69.45 29.58 22.19
C SER A 14 -69.05 28.11 22.05
N SER A 15 -67.74 27.84 21.94
CA SER A 15 -67.17 26.50 21.72
C SER A 15 -67.56 25.47 22.79
N LYS A 16 -67.91 25.93 24.01
CA LYS A 16 -68.30 25.05 25.13
C LYS A 16 -69.63 24.32 24.90
N THR A 17 -70.57 24.93 24.16
CA THR A 17 -71.90 24.36 23.91
C THR A 17 -71.88 23.32 22.78
N ILE A 18 -70.91 23.41 21.87
CA ILE A 18 -70.75 22.48 20.74
C ILE A 18 -70.08 21.17 21.23
N VAL A 19 -69.09 21.28 22.12
CA VAL A 19 -68.37 20.13 22.67
C VAL A 19 -69.27 19.27 23.57
N SER A 20 -70.17 19.88 24.36
CA SER A 20 -71.09 19.14 25.23
C SER A 20 -72.19 18.38 24.45
N ALA A 21 -72.70 18.97 23.37
CA ALA A 21 -73.68 18.34 22.48
C ALA A 21 -73.08 17.22 21.61
N ALA A 22 -71.82 17.38 21.18
CA ALA A 22 -71.10 16.33 20.46
C ALA A 22 -70.81 15.12 21.37
N ARG A 23 -70.43 15.37 22.63
CA ARG A 23 -70.18 14.34 23.65
C ARG A 23 -71.43 13.54 24.02
N SER A 24 -72.59 14.18 24.13
CA SER A 24 -73.84 13.47 24.46
C SER A 24 -74.35 12.59 23.30
N ARG A 25 -74.19 13.04 22.05
CA ARG A 25 -74.53 12.24 20.85
C ARG A 25 -73.61 11.03 20.66
N THR A 26 -72.31 11.17 20.88
CA THR A 26 -71.36 10.04 20.79
C THR A 26 -71.59 9.01 21.89
N ILE A 27 -71.90 9.44 23.12
CA ILE A 27 -72.22 8.52 24.22
C ILE A 27 -73.51 7.73 23.92
N ARG A 28 -74.54 8.36 23.34
CA ARG A 28 -75.76 7.64 22.94
C ARG A 28 -75.52 6.66 21.80
N ALA A 29 -74.84 7.09 20.74
CA ALA A 29 -74.48 6.23 19.61
C ALA A 29 -73.62 5.02 20.03
N SER A 30 -72.72 5.19 20.99
CA SER A 30 -71.89 4.10 21.54
C SER A 30 -72.66 3.07 22.38
N ARG A 31 -73.84 3.43 22.91
CA ARG A 31 -74.69 2.52 23.70
C ARG A 31 -75.61 1.66 22.84
N GLU A 32 -75.90 2.10 21.62
CA GLU A 32 -76.78 1.41 20.65
C GLU A 32 -75.98 0.65 19.57
N LEU A 33 -74.65 0.78 19.56
CA LEU A 33 -73.79 0.10 18.59
C LEU A 33 -73.63 -1.38 18.95
N ASN A 34 -74.11 -2.25 18.07
CA ASN A 34 -73.83 -3.69 18.08
C ASN A 34 -73.22 -4.07 16.74
N LEU A 35 -71.91 -4.32 16.69
CA LEU A 35 -71.20 -4.66 15.45
C LEU A 35 -71.50 -6.09 14.97
N PHE A 36 -72.17 -6.91 15.80
CA PHE A 36 -72.43 -8.33 15.53
C PHE A 36 -73.92 -8.65 15.32
N SER A 37 -74.81 -7.64 15.23
CA SER A 37 -76.27 -7.82 15.20
C SER A 37 -76.80 -8.66 14.02
N ASP A 38 -76.09 -8.66 12.89
CA ASP A 38 -76.59 -9.22 11.63
C ASP A 38 -75.63 -10.24 11.00
N ASN A 39 -74.75 -10.85 11.80
CA ASN A 39 -73.83 -11.86 11.28
C ASN A 39 -74.47 -13.25 11.34
N PRO A 40 -74.72 -13.93 10.20
CA PRO A 40 -75.41 -15.22 10.16
C PRO A 40 -74.66 -16.33 10.90
N PHE A 41 -73.36 -16.15 11.17
CA PHE A 41 -72.55 -17.09 11.91
C PHE A 41 -72.69 -16.94 13.44
N TRP A 42 -72.79 -15.70 13.94
CA TRP A 42 -72.79 -15.41 15.39
C TRP A 42 -74.19 -15.27 15.99
N SER A 43 -75.17 -14.88 15.17
CA SER A 43 -76.56 -14.68 15.57
C SER A 43 -77.26 -15.90 16.20
N PRO A 44 -76.96 -17.17 15.82
CA PRO A 44 -77.60 -18.33 16.46
C PRO A 44 -76.94 -18.75 17.78
N ILE A 45 -75.73 -18.24 18.07
CA ILE A 45 -74.85 -18.77 19.13
C ILE A 45 -74.77 -17.79 20.31
N LEU A 46 -74.77 -16.48 20.05
CA LEU A 46 -74.64 -15.45 21.08
C LEU A 46 -75.96 -14.74 21.37
N THR A 47 -76.27 -14.59 22.65
CA THR A 47 -77.36 -13.74 23.14
C THR A 47 -77.07 -12.26 22.87
N LEU A 48 -78.11 -11.41 22.77
CA LEU A 48 -77.97 -9.98 22.49
C LEU A 48 -76.99 -9.27 23.45
N ASN A 49 -76.98 -9.66 24.72
CA ASN A 49 -76.07 -9.12 25.72
C ASN A 49 -74.60 -9.48 25.45
N GLU A 50 -74.34 -10.70 24.98
CA GLU A 50 -73.00 -11.17 24.61
C GLU A 50 -72.50 -10.47 23.33
N GLN A 51 -73.39 -10.18 22.38
CA GLN A 51 -73.06 -9.40 21.18
C GLN A 51 -72.68 -7.95 21.52
N ILE A 52 -73.42 -7.31 22.43
CA ILE A 52 -73.11 -5.96 22.91
C ILE A 52 -71.80 -5.96 23.72
N LEU A 53 -71.57 -6.97 24.56
CA LEU A 53 -70.33 -7.10 25.32
C LEU A 53 -69.11 -7.33 24.42
N SER A 54 -69.24 -8.23 23.44
CA SER A 54 -68.21 -8.52 22.43
C SER A 54 -67.89 -7.26 21.59
N THR A 55 -68.91 -6.50 21.20
CA THR A 55 -68.75 -5.20 20.51
C THR A 55 -67.89 -4.24 21.33
N ARG A 56 -68.15 -4.13 22.64
CA ARG A 56 -67.38 -3.24 23.54
C ARG A 56 -65.94 -3.70 23.70
N LEU A 57 -65.72 -5.01 23.91
CA LEU A 57 -64.38 -5.57 24.01
C LEU A 57 -63.59 -5.40 22.72
N PHE A 58 -64.21 -5.64 21.57
CA PHE A 58 -63.59 -5.42 20.26
C PHE A 58 -63.17 -3.96 20.05
N LEU A 59 -64.04 -3.01 20.38
CA LEU A 59 -63.72 -1.58 20.31
C LEU A 59 -62.59 -1.18 21.28
N ILE A 60 -62.52 -1.78 22.46
CA ILE A 60 -61.41 -1.56 23.40
C ILE A 60 -60.10 -2.12 22.83
N PHE A 61 -60.11 -3.37 22.34
CA PHE A 61 -58.91 -4.01 21.77
C PHE A 61 -58.42 -3.29 20.53
N ILE A 62 -59.32 -2.86 19.63
CA ILE A 62 -58.92 -2.12 18.42
C ILE A 62 -58.38 -0.74 18.77
N SER A 63 -58.90 -0.09 19.83
CA SER A 63 -58.38 1.18 20.31
C SER A 63 -56.97 1.01 20.92
N ILE A 64 -56.77 -0.04 21.72
CA ILE A 64 -55.46 -0.37 22.31
C ILE A 64 -54.45 -0.70 21.22
N SER A 65 -54.82 -1.52 20.23
CA SER A 65 -53.91 -1.86 19.12
C SER A 65 -53.52 -0.63 18.29
N LEU A 66 -54.48 0.27 18.02
CA LEU A 66 -54.21 1.54 17.33
C LEU A 66 -53.22 2.40 18.12
N LEU A 67 -53.40 2.49 19.44
CA LEU A 67 -52.51 3.25 20.32
C LEU A 67 -51.08 2.67 20.33
N VAL A 68 -50.94 1.34 20.35
CA VAL A 68 -49.62 0.68 20.26
C VAL A 68 -48.94 0.99 18.93
N VAL A 69 -49.67 0.93 17.81
CA VAL A 69 -49.13 1.26 16.48
C VAL A 69 -48.71 2.72 16.39
N ILE A 70 -49.53 3.64 16.90
CA ILE A 70 -49.21 5.08 16.94
C ILE A 70 -47.99 5.33 17.83
N GLY A 71 -47.92 4.67 18.99
CA GLY A 71 -46.77 4.75 19.89
C GLY A 71 -45.49 4.29 19.22
N TYR A 72 -45.52 3.13 18.56
CA TYR A 72 -44.39 2.60 17.81
C TYR A 72 -43.95 3.54 16.66
N ALA A 73 -44.91 4.02 15.87
CA ALA A 73 -44.63 4.97 14.79
C ALA A 73 -44.05 6.29 15.29
N SER A 74 -44.45 6.73 16.49
CA SER A 74 -43.94 7.95 17.12
C SER A 74 -42.55 7.78 17.75
N LEU A 75 -42.24 6.57 18.22
CA LEU A 75 -40.93 6.20 18.78
C LEU A 75 -39.88 5.88 17.71
N THR A 76 -40.29 5.79 16.44
CA THR A 76 -39.36 5.58 15.34
C THR A 76 -38.49 6.82 15.19
N ILE A 77 -37.20 6.68 15.50
CA ILE A 77 -36.21 7.75 15.42
C ILE A 77 -36.14 8.24 13.97
N ARG A 78 -36.47 9.51 13.76
CA ARG A 78 -36.29 10.16 12.46
C ARG A 78 -34.84 10.62 12.34
N THR A 79 -34.07 9.91 11.53
CA THR A 79 -32.75 10.38 11.11
C THR A 79 -32.92 11.55 10.16
N HIS A 80 -32.33 12.70 10.50
CA HIS A 80 -32.32 13.88 9.65
C HIS A 80 -30.93 14.07 9.03
N ASP A 81 -30.87 13.99 7.70
CA ASP A 81 -29.64 14.27 6.98
C ASP A 81 -29.36 15.77 6.97
N ARG A 82 -28.15 16.15 7.37
CA ARG A 82 -27.66 17.53 7.34
C ARG A 82 -26.47 17.61 6.39
N THR A 83 -26.67 18.23 5.23
CA THR A 83 -25.60 18.48 4.27
C THR A 83 -24.86 19.77 4.61
N LEU A 84 -23.53 19.69 4.74
CA LEU A 84 -22.65 20.84 4.92
C LEU A 84 -21.85 21.06 3.63
N ASN A 85 -22.02 22.23 2.99
CA ASN A 85 -21.47 22.47 1.65
C ASN A 85 -19.95 22.74 1.64
N LYS A 86 -19.37 23.21 2.75
CA LYS A 86 -17.93 23.43 2.94
C LYS A 86 -17.59 23.27 4.42
N PHE A 87 -16.55 22.53 4.72
CA PHE A 87 -16.04 22.37 6.07
C PHE A 87 -14.51 22.22 6.02
N SER A 88 -13.84 22.62 7.09
CA SER A 88 -12.38 22.53 7.20
C SER A 88 -11.94 21.09 7.47
N ILE A 89 -10.64 20.78 7.30
CA ILE A 89 -10.10 19.47 7.68
C ILE A 89 -10.29 19.18 9.18
N SER A 90 -10.20 20.20 10.04
CA SER A 90 -10.47 20.06 11.47
C SER A 90 -11.94 19.77 11.76
N ASP A 91 -12.86 20.30 10.96
CA ASP A 91 -14.28 19.96 11.09
C ASP A 91 -14.55 18.52 10.66
N PHE A 92 -13.88 18.06 9.58
CA PHE A 92 -13.94 16.67 9.14
C PHE A 92 -13.52 15.72 10.24
N GLU A 93 -12.32 15.91 10.79
CA GLU A 93 -11.74 15.05 11.81
C GLU A 93 -12.61 15.04 13.08
N ARG A 94 -13.16 16.19 13.45
CA ARG A 94 -14.11 16.28 14.58
C ARG A 94 -15.41 15.51 14.30
N LEU A 95 -16.02 15.70 13.12
CA LEU A 95 -17.28 15.05 12.77
C LEU A 95 -17.11 13.55 12.59
N GLU A 96 -15.99 13.10 12.03
CA GLU A 96 -15.63 11.69 11.91
C GLU A 96 -15.47 11.04 13.29
N ALA A 97 -14.85 11.72 14.25
CA ALA A 97 -14.74 11.23 15.62
C ALA A 97 -16.11 11.10 16.31
N LEU A 98 -17.05 12.00 16.01
CA LEU A 98 -18.40 12.00 16.60
C LEU A 98 -19.36 11.01 15.91
N TYR A 99 -19.20 10.81 14.60
CA TYR A 99 -20.14 10.08 13.74
C TYR A 99 -19.44 9.11 12.77
N PRO A 100 -18.60 8.18 13.25
CA PRO A 100 -17.71 7.38 12.39
C PRO A 100 -18.45 6.45 11.42
N SER A 101 -19.66 6.00 11.76
CA SER A 101 -20.45 5.06 10.96
C SER A 101 -21.47 5.73 10.03
N THR A 102 -21.75 7.02 10.21
CA THR A 102 -22.82 7.73 9.48
C THR A 102 -22.32 8.92 8.67
N ILE A 103 -21.09 9.39 8.92
CA ILE A 103 -20.49 10.45 8.11
C ILE A 103 -20.17 9.92 6.71
N ASN A 104 -20.62 10.63 5.68
CA ASN A 104 -20.26 10.36 4.30
C ASN A 104 -19.77 11.66 3.65
N VAL A 105 -18.49 11.70 3.29
CA VAL A 105 -17.85 12.86 2.68
C VAL A 105 -17.44 12.49 1.26
N PRO A 106 -18.22 12.84 0.24
CA PRO A 106 -17.84 12.60 -1.14
C PRO A 106 -16.68 13.53 -1.56
N CYS A 107 -15.72 12.99 -2.29
CA CYS A 107 -14.65 13.77 -2.89
C CYS A 107 -15.17 14.56 -4.10
N THR A 108 -14.68 15.78 -4.29
CA THR A 108 -14.90 16.55 -5.53
C THR A 108 -14.15 15.95 -6.70
N GLU A 109 -12.96 15.40 -6.44
CA GLU A 109 -12.14 14.69 -7.42
C GLU A 109 -11.93 13.26 -6.93
N VAL A 110 -12.31 12.28 -7.74
CA VAL A 110 -12.24 10.85 -7.40
C VAL A 110 -10.84 10.28 -7.63
N SER A 111 -9.97 11.02 -8.34
CA SER A 111 -8.65 10.56 -8.78
C SER A 111 -7.60 11.61 -8.49
N ILE A 112 -6.67 11.30 -7.58
CA ILE A 112 -5.63 12.23 -7.14
C ILE A 112 -4.25 11.64 -7.47
N PRO A 113 -3.41 12.31 -8.27
CA PRO A 113 -2.08 11.79 -8.59
C PRO A 113 -1.19 11.76 -7.34
N PHE A 114 -0.35 10.73 -7.20
CA PHE A 114 0.44 10.51 -5.99
C PHE A 114 1.38 11.68 -5.66
N ASN A 115 1.91 12.36 -6.67
CA ASN A 115 2.80 13.51 -6.52
C ASN A 115 2.14 14.75 -5.87
N LYS A 116 0.82 14.74 -5.66
CA LYS A 116 0.12 15.83 -4.95
C LYS A 116 0.19 15.71 -3.44
N PHE A 117 0.46 14.51 -2.92
CA PHE A 117 0.40 14.23 -1.49
C PHE A 117 1.59 13.42 -0.96
N LEU A 118 2.43 12.87 -1.85
CA LEU A 118 3.69 12.24 -1.53
C LEU A 118 4.80 12.84 -2.37
N ASP A 119 5.92 13.17 -1.72
CA ASP A 119 7.15 13.61 -2.38
C ASP A 119 8.25 12.57 -2.18
N PHE A 120 9.06 12.40 -3.22
CA PHE A 120 10.11 11.38 -3.29
C PHE A 120 11.42 12.00 -3.78
N SER A 121 12.41 12.06 -2.87
CA SER A 121 13.75 12.58 -3.15
C SER A 121 14.80 11.47 -3.02
N PRO A 122 15.18 10.79 -4.13
CA PRO A 122 16.13 9.69 -4.07
C PRO A 122 17.54 10.20 -3.78
N ARG A 123 18.25 9.47 -2.90
CA ARG A 123 19.69 9.68 -2.65
C ARG A 123 20.46 8.45 -3.12
N PHE A 124 21.44 8.69 -3.99
CA PHE A 124 22.30 7.61 -4.51
C PHE A 124 23.50 7.37 -3.60
N HIS A 125 24.01 6.14 -3.62
CA HIS A 125 25.21 5.78 -2.88
C HIS A 125 26.40 6.64 -3.30
N GLN A 126 27.24 7.06 -2.34
CA GLN A 126 28.37 7.97 -2.57
C GLN A 126 29.32 7.48 -3.65
N ILE A 127 29.50 6.16 -3.77
CA ILE A 127 30.32 5.54 -4.82
C ILE A 127 29.87 5.93 -6.24
N CYS A 128 28.56 6.09 -6.45
CA CYS A 128 27.97 6.48 -7.73
C CYS A 128 28.08 7.99 -8.03
N LEU A 129 28.64 8.75 -7.08
CA LEU A 129 28.99 10.16 -7.22
C LEU A 129 30.51 10.37 -7.14
N SER A 130 31.27 9.30 -6.89
CA SER A 130 32.71 9.37 -6.68
C SER A 130 33.49 9.45 -8.00
N PRO A 131 34.74 9.93 -7.97
CA PRO A 131 35.65 9.87 -9.11
C PRO A 131 35.93 8.45 -9.62
N PHE A 132 35.68 7.40 -8.80
CA PHE A 132 35.97 6.01 -9.14
C PHE A 132 35.10 5.44 -10.27
N ILE A 133 33.93 6.01 -10.51
CA ILE A 133 33.12 5.66 -11.68
C ILE A 133 33.42 6.57 -12.89
N GLY A 134 34.35 7.52 -12.73
CA GLY A 134 34.74 8.46 -13.76
C GLY A 134 35.59 7.81 -14.86
N LYS A 135 35.45 8.31 -16.10
CA LYS A 135 36.24 7.83 -17.25
C LYS A 135 37.75 7.88 -16.97
N LYS A 136 38.25 8.97 -16.36
CA LYS A 136 39.68 9.17 -16.06
C LYS A 136 40.23 8.07 -15.15
N TRP A 137 39.55 7.78 -14.04
CA TRP A 137 39.95 6.72 -13.11
C TRP A 137 39.92 5.36 -13.80
N ILE A 138 38.79 5.03 -14.43
CA ILE A 138 38.64 3.74 -15.12
C ILE A 138 39.75 3.56 -16.16
N SER A 139 39.99 4.54 -17.02
CA SER A 139 41.06 4.48 -18.03
C SER A 139 42.46 4.34 -17.43
N SER A 140 42.74 4.94 -16.27
CA SER A 140 44.05 4.79 -15.60
C SER A 140 44.32 3.38 -15.07
N LEU A 141 43.28 2.57 -14.88
CA LEU A 141 43.40 1.17 -14.46
C LEU A 141 43.65 0.21 -15.64
N PHE A 142 43.58 0.69 -16.88
CA PHE A 142 43.82 -0.14 -18.05
C PHE A 142 45.33 -0.28 -18.30
N LEU A 143 45.82 -1.51 -18.27
CA LEU A 143 47.22 -1.85 -18.53
C LEU A 143 47.30 -2.71 -19.79
N LEU A 144 47.81 -2.14 -20.90
CA LEU A 144 47.91 -2.83 -22.19
C LEU A 144 48.72 -4.14 -22.12
N ASN A 145 49.73 -4.19 -21.24
CA ASN A 145 50.62 -5.34 -21.06
C ASN A 145 50.53 -5.90 -19.64
N ALA A 146 49.32 -5.96 -19.05
CA ALA A 146 49.14 -6.68 -17.79
C ALA A 146 49.25 -8.20 -18.03
N THR A 147 50.47 -8.70 -18.15
CA THR A 147 50.78 -10.13 -18.04
C THR A 147 50.74 -10.52 -16.57
N SER A 148 49.55 -10.65 -16.00
CA SER A 148 49.43 -11.33 -14.71
C SER A 148 49.09 -12.79 -14.98
N HIS A 149 49.95 -13.69 -14.53
CA HIS A 149 49.64 -15.11 -14.43
C HIS A 149 48.73 -15.43 -13.24
N ASN A 150 48.38 -14.44 -12.41
CA ASN A 150 47.48 -14.62 -11.27
C ASN A 150 46.09 -14.05 -11.53
N ILE A 151 45.12 -14.94 -11.50
CA ILE A 151 43.68 -14.67 -11.60
C ILE A 151 43.15 -13.76 -10.48
N LEU A 152 43.85 -13.66 -9.35
CA LEU A 152 43.48 -12.80 -8.21
C LEU A 152 44.15 -11.41 -8.27
N ASP A 153 45.02 -11.15 -9.24
CA ASP A 153 45.63 -9.83 -9.39
C ASP A 153 44.58 -8.81 -9.83
N PHE A 154 44.20 -7.93 -8.90
CA PHE A 154 43.13 -6.97 -9.12
C PHE A 154 43.40 -6.08 -10.32
N ARG A 155 44.67 -5.81 -10.65
CA ARG A 155 45.05 -4.89 -11.75
C ARG A 155 44.62 -5.41 -13.11
N THR A 156 44.43 -6.72 -13.27
CA THR A 156 43.97 -7.33 -14.53
C THR A 156 42.49 -7.06 -14.81
N PHE A 157 41.66 -7.01 -13.78
CA PHE A 157 40.21 -6.90 -13.93
C PHE A 157 39.62 -5.64 -13.30
N ALA A 158 40.39 -4.83 -12.58
CA ALA A 158 39.93 -3.60 -11.93
C ALA A 158 39.24 -2.66 -12.91
N PHE A 159 39.84 -2.43 -14.09
CA PHE A 159 39.22 -1.65 -15.17
C PHE A 159 37.78 -2.09 -15.44
N SER A 160 37.55 -3.40 -15.57
CA SER A 160 36.24 -3.97 -15.85
C SER A 160 35.30 -3.88 -14.66
N GLN A 161 35.78 -4.14 -13.44
CA GLN A 161 34.96 -4.05 -12.24
C GLN A 161 34.46 -2.61 -12.02
N TYR A 162 35.31 -1.60 -12.16
CA TYR A 162 34.88 -0.20 -12.06
C TYR A 162 33.99 0.23 -13.24
N ARG A 163 34.17 -0.34 -14.43
CA ARG A 163 33.26 -0.15 -15.57
C ARG A 163 31.88 -0.76 -15.29
N SER A 164 31.83 -1.96 -14.70
CA SER A 164 30.60 -2.61 -14.25
C SER A 164 29.92 -1.83 -13.14
N LEU A 165 30.68 -1.34 -12.16
CA LEU A 165 30.17 -0.46 -11.09
C LEU A 165 29.53 0.81 -11.65
N ARG A 166 30.18 1.46 -12.64
CA ARG A 166 29.60 2.63 -13.34
C ARG A 166 28.28 2.27 -14.02
N LEU A 167 28.21 1.12 -14.68
CA LEU A 167 26.99 0.63 -15.31
C LEU A 167 25.89 0.36 -14.27
N LEU A 168 26.22 -0.31 -13.16
CA LEU A 168 25.28 -0.57 -12.06
C LEU A 168 24.75 0.73 -11.45
N CYS A 169 25.60 1.73 -11.25
CA CYS A 169 25.18 3.06 -10.80
C CYS A 169 24.24 3.75 -11.80
N HIS A 170 24.51 3.60 -13.11
CA HIS A 170 23.64 4.14 -14.15
C HIS A 170 22.28 3.45 -14.17
N LEU A 171 22.26 2.11 -14.14
CA LEU A 171 21.04 1.31 -14.10
C LEU A 171 20.21 1.62 -12.85
N ALA A 172 20.84 1.71 -11.68
CA ALA A 172 20.16 2.08 -10.44
C ALA A 172 19.51 3.47 -10.54
N ARG A 173 20.19 4.44 -11.14
CA ARG A 173 19.63 5.78 -11.38
C ARG A 173 18.44 5.74 -12.34
N GLN A 174 18.58 4.99 -13.42
CA GLN A 174 17.50 4.83 -14.40
C GLN A 174 16.28 4.15 -13.77
N ALA A 175 16.47 3.04 -13.06
CA ALA A 175 15.39 2.32 -12.38
C ALA A 175 14.62 3.21 -11.38
N VAL A 176 15.35 4.01 -10.59
CA VAL A 176 14.75 4.98 -9.66
C VAL A 176 13.99 6.08 -10.42
N ASN A 177 14.55 6.62 -11.50
CA ASN A 177 13.90 7.66 -12.30
C ASN A 177 12.63 7.15 -12.98
N ASP A 178 12.66 5.95 -13.55
CA ASP A 178 11.51 5.33 -14.21
C ASP A 178 10.40 4.98 -13.22
N THR A 179 10.79 4.53 -12.02
CA THR A 179 9.86 4.30 -10.92
C THR A 179 9.26 5.61 -10.42
N HIS A 180 10.05 6.68 -10.30
CA HIS A 180 9.56 8.00 -9.93
C HIS A 180 8.58 8.58 -10.95
N ARG A 181 8.85 8.45 -12.26
CA ARG A 181 7.91 8.84 -13.32
C ARG A 181 6.59 8.07 -13.21
N THR A 182 6.67 6.76 -13.09
CA THR A 182 5.50 5.89 -12.93
C THR A 182 4.69 6.30 -11.70
N PHE A 183 5.35 6.49 -10.55
CA PHE A 183 4.73 6.92 -9.31
C PHE A 183 3.99 8.25 -9.48
N ASN A 184 4.63 9.26 -10.07
CA ASN A 184 4.01 10.57 -10.30
C ASN A 184 2.81 10.53 -11.25
N SER A 185 2.79 9.57 -12.18
CA SER A 185 1.65 9.35 -13.09
C SER A 185 0.58 8.41 -12.53
N THR A 186 0.80 7.80 -11.37
CA THR A 186 -0.16 6.89 -10.75
C THR A 186 -1.13 7.67 -9.87
N HIS A 187 -2.39 7.27 -9.85
CA HIS A 187 -3.47 7.96 -9.15
C HIS A 187 -4.05 7.11 -8.02
N LEU A 188 -4.36 7.78 -6.91
CA LEU A 188 -5.21 7.25 -5.85
C LEU A 188 -6.66 7.49 -6.24
N VAL A 189 -7.42 6.41 -6.37
CA VAL A 189 -8.83 6.46 -6.75
C VAL A 189 -9.69 6.21 -5.52
N ASN A 190 -10.46 7.22 -5.08
CA ASN A 190 -11.43 7.05 -4.00
C ASN A 190 -12.61 8.03 -4.15
N ARG A 191 -13.80 7.57 -3.79
CA ARG A 191 -15.04 8.36 -3.87
C ARG A 191 -15.28 9.19 -2.63
N ASN A 192 -14.72 8.79 -1.49
CA ASN A 192 -14.96 9.43 -0.20
C ASN A 192 -13.66 9.95 0.41
N ALA A 193 -13.74 10.91 1.33
CA ALA A 193 -12.57 11.35 2.09
C ALA A 193 -12.06 10.22 3.00
N PHE A 194 -10.73 10.16 3.15
CA PHE A 194 -10.09 9.25 4.10
C PHE A 194 -9.96 9.92 5.47
N SER A 195 -10.12 9.12 6.51
CA SER A 195 -9.67 9.50 7.85
C SER A 195 -8.17 9.79 7.84
N ARG A 196 -7.68 10.56 8.81
CA ARG A 196 -6.23 10.79 8.97
C ARG A 196 -5.46 9.46 9.10
N ALA A 197 -6.01 8.51 9.86
CA ALA A 197 -5.40 7.20 10.07
C ALA A 197 -5.33 6.39 8.76
N GLN A 198 -6.44 6.33 8.02
CA GLN A 198 -6.52 5.65 6.72
C GLN A 198 -5.56 6.27 5.71
N PHE A 199 -5.51 7.61 5.64
CA PHE A 199 -4.60 8.31 4.74
C PHE A 199 -3.14 7.98 5.06
N ASN A 200 -2.76 7.99 6.35
CA ASN A 200 -1.40 7.65 6.78
C ASN A 200 -1.04 6.18 6.47
N GLU A 201 -1.98 5.26 6.67
CA GLU A 201 -1.80 3.85 6.34
C GLU A 201 -1.59 3.65 4.83
N ILE A 202 -2.44 4.25 4.01
CA ILE A 202 -2.32 4.21 2.54
C ILE A 202 -0.99 4.81 2.11
N ALA A 203 -0.60 5.96 2.64
CA ALA A 203 0.68 6.61 2.35
C ALA A 203 1.88 5.70 2.69
N SER A 204 1.84 5.01 3.83
CA SER A 204 2.87 4.04 4.22
C SER A 204 2.93 2.87 3.24
N VAL A 205 1.79 2.27 2.91
CA VAL A 205 1.70 1.14 1.98
C VAL A 205 2.20 1.52 0.60
N LEU A 206 1.85 2.70 0.09
CA LEU A 206 2.33 3.20 -1.21
C LEU A 206 3.85 3.39 -1.20
N THR A 207 4.41 3.94 -0.11
CA THR A 207 5.85 4.13 0.05
C THR A 207 6.60 2.80 0.12
N ASP A 208 6.07 1.83 0.87
CA ASP A 208 6.66 0.50 0.98
C ASP A 208 6.58 -0.28 -0.34
N ASN A 209 5.48 -0.14 -1.08
CA ASN A 209 5.33 -0.74 -2.40
C ASN A 209 6.33 -0.13 -3.39
N LEU A 210 6.52 1.19 -3.38
CA LEU A 210 7.54 1.86 -4.19
C LEU A 210 8.93 1.25 -3.92
N ARG A 211 9.33 1.18 -2.64
CA ARG A 211 10.63 0.63 -2.22
C ARG A 211 10.79 -0.83 -2.65
N ARG A 212 9.79 -1.67 -2.40
CA ARG A 212 9.83 -3.10 -2.73
C ARG A 212 9.85 -3.35 -4.23
N ASN A 213 9.10 -2.58 -5.01
CA ASN A 213 9.02 -2.75 -6.46
C ASN A 213 10.37 -2.46 -7.12
N VAL A 214 11.04 -1.37 -6.74
CA VAL A 214 12.39 -1.05 -7.24
C VAL A 214 13.35 -2.19 -6.93
N LEU A 215 13.43 -2.61 -5.66
CA LEU A 215 14.37 -3.66 -5.24
C LEU A 215 14.08 -5.01 -5.89
N THR A 216 12.81 -5.37 -6.01
CA THR A 216 12.39 -6.67 -6.56
C THR A 216 12.66 -6.73 -8.05
N ASN A 217 12.36 -5.65 -8.79
CA ASN A 217 12.59 -5.60 -10.23
C ASN A 217 14.09 -5.70 -10.54
N GLU A 218 14.93 -4.94 -9.84
CA GLU A 218 16.39 -4.99 -10.03
C GLU A 218 16.98 -6.36 -9.67
N LYS A 219 16.57 -6.95 -8.53
CA LYS A 219 17.00 -8.30 -8.14
C LYS A 219 16.57 -9.35 -9.16
N ARG A 220 15.36 -9.23 -9.70
CA ARG A 220 14.85 -10.15 -10.72
C ARG A 220 15.69 -10.04 -11.99
N THR A 221 15.94 -8.84 -12.48
CA THR A 221 16.78 -8.60 -13.67
C THR A 221 18.18 -9.16 -13.48
N ALA A 222 18.84 -8.86 -12.36
CA ALA A 222 20.17 -9.38 -12.06
C ALA A 222 20.19 -10.92 -11.98
N ARG A 223 19.19 -11.54 -11.36
CA ARG A 223 19.06 -13.00 -11.28
C ARG A 223 18.87 -13.61 -12.67
N VAL A 224 18.00 -13.05 -13.51
CA VAL A 224 17.77 -13.55 -14.88
C VAL A 224 19.06 -13.50 -15.69
N VAL A 225 19.78 -12.38 -15.64
CA VAL A 225 21.09 -12.24 -16.32
C VAL A 225 22.09 -13.27 -15.82
N SER A 226 22.21 -13.44 -14.50
CA SER A 226 23.10 -14.44 -13.89
C SER A 226 22.73 -15.87 -14.31
N THR A 227 21.44 -16.20 -14.36
CA THR A 227 20.96 -17.52 -14.79
C THR A 227 21.26 -17.76 -16.26
N ILE A 228 21.08 -16.76 -17.13
CA ILE A 228 21.43 -16.88 -18.56
C ILE A 228 22.92 -17.12 -18.73
N ILE A 229 23.77 -16.37 -18.01
CA ILE A 229 25.23 -16.56 -18.02
C ILE A 229 25.59 -17.98 -17.59
N ALA A 230 24.97 -18.45 -16.50
CA ALA A 230 25.24 -19.77 -15.95
C ALA A 230 24.82 -20.92 -16.89
N GLN A 231 23.58 -20.87 -17.39
CA GLN A 231 23.01 -21.91 -18.24
C GLN A 231 23.69 -22.01 -19.60
N ASN A 232 24.11 -20.87 -20.17
CA ASN A 232 24.83 -20.83 -21.44
C ASN A 232 26.34 -20.99 -21.28
N ARG A 233 26.84 -21.17 -20.04
CA ARG A 233 28.28 -21.28 -19.72
C ARG A 233 29.10 -20.15 -20.33
N LEU A 234 28.57 -18.92 -20.28
CA LEU A 234 29.24 -17.77 -20.89
C LEU A 234 30.53 -17.47 -20.12
N LEU A 235 31.65 -17.58 -20.83
CA LEU A 235 32.99 -17.40 -20.29
C LEU A 235 33.36 -15.90 -20.30
N SER A 236 33.68 -15.34 -19.13
CA SER A 236 34.20 -13.97 -19.02
C SER A 236 35.59 -13.88 -19.63
N ALA A 237 35.83 -12.94 -20.56
CA ALA A 237 37.16 -12.70 -21.12
C ALA A 237 38.24 -12.38 -20.07
N LEU A 238 37.84 -12.02 -18.84
CA LEU A 238 38.73 -11.71 -17.72
C LEU A 238 38.92 -12.90 -16.77
N HIS A 239 38.40 -14.08 -17.13
CA HIS A 239 38.49 -15.31 -16.34
C HIS A 239 37.95 -15.13 -14.91
N THR A 240 36.98 -14.24 -14.71
CA THR A 240 36.41 -13.95 -13.38
C THR A 240 35.35 -14.96 -12.93
N ASN A 241 34.93 -15.86 -13.82
CA ASN A 241 33.94 -16.91 -13.55
C ASN A 241 34.39 -18.31 -13.98
N TYR A 242 35.64 -18.47 -14.41
CA TYR A 242 36.30 -19.74 -14.71
C TYR A 242 37.82 -19.55 -14.76
N TYR A 243 38.59 -20.63 -14.64
CA TYR A 243 40.00 -20.65 -15.06
C TYR A 243 40.26 -21.77 -16.08
N VAL A 244 41.36 -21.62 -16.80
CA VAL A 244 41.83 -22.59 -17.80
C VAL A 244 43.09 -23.25 -17.27
N GLN A 245 43.13 -24.58 -17.27
CA GLN A 245 44.33 -25.36 -17.01
C GLN A 245 44.79 -26.02 -18.30
N SER A 246 46.05 -25.81 -18.66
CA SER A 246 46.73 -26.54 -19.73
C SER A 246 47.60 -27.64 -19.12
N ILE A 247 47.54 -28.84 -19.66
CA ILE A 247 48.49 -29.91 -19.31
C ILE A 247 49.80 -29.64 -20.06
N PRO A 248 50.96 -29.52 -19.39
CA PRO A 248 52.24 -29.32 -20.07
C PRO A 248 52.48 -30.39 -21.14
N GLY A 249 52.78 -29.97 -22.38
CA GLY A 249 53.00 -30.88 -23.51
C GLY A 249 51.73 -31.35 -24.24
N SER A 250 50.53 -30.99 -23.76
CA SER A 250 49.26 -31.23 -24.47
C SER A 250 48.76 -29.98 -25.17
N ARG A 251 48.00 -30.16 -26.28
CA ARG A 251 47.20 -29.10 -26.90
C ARG A 251 45.78 -28.98 -26.30
N THR A 252 45.46 -29.84 -25.34
CA THR A 252 44.15 -29.84 -24.67
C THR A 252 44.15 -28.88 -23.48
N TYR A 253 43.04 -28.17 -23.32
CA TYR A 253 42.78 -27.27 -22.21
C TYR A 253 41.52 -27.72 -21.49
N THR A 254 41.55 -27.71 -20.16
CA THR A 254 40.37 -27.97 -19.34
C THR A 254 39.92 -26.68 -18.67
N THR A 255 38.63 -26.37 -18.77
CA THR A 255 38.02 -25.21 -18.12
C THR A 255 37.34 -25.62 -16.83
N PHE A 256 37.58 -24.89 -15.75
CA PHE A 256 36.98 -25.13 -14.45
C PHE A 256 36.20 -23.90 -13.98
N HIS A 257 35.02 -24.13 -13.38
CA HIS A 257 34.13 -23.07 -12.87
C HIS A 257 34.39 -22.67 -11.41
N THR A 258 35.58 -22.98 -10.88
CA THR A 258 36.02 -22.62 -9.52
C THR A 258 37.07 -21.51 -9.57
N VAL A 259 37.37 -20.90 -8.43
CA VAL A 259 38.56 -20.05 -8.27
C VAL A 259 39.74 -20.97 -7.95
N TYR A 260 40.95 -20.57 -8.33
CA TYR A 260 42.21 -21.29 -8.08
C TYR A 260 42.41 -21.46 -6.57
N LEU A 261 41.91 -22.56 -6.02
CA LEU A 261 42.34 -23.07 -4.72
C LEU A 261 43.05 -24.37 -5.01
N GLU A 262 44.28 -24.45 -4.51
CA GLU A 262 45.02 -25.68 -4.35
C GLU A 262 44.05 -26.72 -3.79
N ILE A 263 43.89 -27.82 -4.51
CA ILE A 263 43.08 -28.96 -4.10
C ILE A 263 43.83 -29.56 -2.90
N ASN A 264 43.66 -28.99 -1.71
CA ASN A 264 43.87 -29.77 -0.50
C ASN A 264 42.70 -30.76 -0.49
N GLU A 265 42.97 -31.96 -0.97
CA GLU A 265 42.05 -33.10 -1.10
C GLU A 265 41.33 -33.48 0.21
N THR A 266 41.62 -32.79 1.32
CA THR A 266 41.11 -33.05 2.65
C THR A 266 39.87 -32.25 3.05
N GLU A 267 39.54 -31.14 2.37
CA GLU A 267 38.30 -30.40 2.65
C GLU A 267 37.52 -30.08 1.37
N ASN A 268 36.32 -30.66 1.29
CA ASN A 268 35.39 -30.70 0.16
C ASN A 268 34.78 -29.34 -0.28
N SER A 269 35.49 -28.23 -0.09
CA SER A 269 35.03 -26.87 -0.35
C SER A 269 35.24 -26.44 -1.81
N PHE A 270 34.76 -27.25 -2.76
CA PHE A 270 34.69 -26.83 -4.15
C PHE A 270 33.70 -25.67 -4.29
N CYS A 271 34.21 -24.48 -4.62
CA CYS A 271 33.37 -23.32 -4.82
C CYS A 271 33.00 -23.17 -6.29
N ASP A 272 31.81 -23.66 -6.64
CA ASP A 272 31.26 -23.49 -7.97
C ASP A 272 30.70 -22.08 -8.14
N CYS A 273 31.45 -21.22 -8.86
CA CYS A 273 31.04 -19.84 -9.14
C CYS A 273 29.81 -19.77 -10.05
N LEU A 274 29.43 -20.87 -10.71
CA LEU A 274 28.26 -20.96 -11.59
C LEU A 274 26.95 -21.05 -10.79
N LEU A 275 26.95 -21.86 -9.74
CA LEU A 275 25.75 -22.18 -8.94
C LEU A 275 25.73 -21.51 -7.56
N LYS A 276 26.91 -21.18 -7.02
CA LYS A 276 27.10 -20.67 -5.65
C LYS A 276 27.95 -19.38 -5.63
N ALA A 277 27.71 -18.48 -6.58
CA ALA A 277 28.50 -17.24 -6.77
C ALA A 277 28.79 -16.44 -5.48
N ASN A 278 27.83 -16.35 -4.54
CA ASN A 278 28.00 -15.59 -3.29
C ASN A 278 28.87 -16.30 -2.23
N GLN A 279 29.15 -17.59 -2.40
CA GLN A 279 30.00 -18.37 -1.50
C GLN A 279 31.46 -18.42 -2.00
N CYS A 280 31.72 -17.91 -3.22
CA CYS A 280 33.01 -17.98 -3.91
C CYS A 280 33.72 -16.63 -3.99
N THR A 281 33.62 -15.83 -2.93
CA THR A 281 34.27 -14.52 -2.86
C THR A 281 35.68 -14.64 -2.31
N TYR A 282 36.67 -14.23 -3.10
CA TYR A 282 38.07 -14.20 -2.69
C TYR A 282 38.62 -12.78 -2.73
N PRO A 283 39.45 -12.37 -1.76
CA PRO A 283 40.07 -11.06 -1.79
C PRO A 283 41.06 -10.97 -2.95
N ALA A 284 40.90 -9.94 -3.77
CA ALA A 284 41.83 -9.60 -4.84
C ALA A 284 42.91 -8.65 -4.31
N GLY A 285 44.13 -8.73 -4.86
CA GLY A 285 45.27 -7.95 -4.38
C GLY A 285 46.22 -7.51 -5.49
N ALA A 286 47.15 -6.62 -5.15
CA ALA A 286 48.27 -6.24 -6.02
C ALA A 286 49.46 -7.15 -5.70
N PHE A 287 49.80 -8.07 -6.61
CA PHE A 287 50.88 -9.02 -6.38
C PHE A 287 52.17 -8.57 -7.09
N TYR A 288 53.28 -8.49 -6.37
CA TYR A 288 54.60 -8.15 -6.93
C TYR A 288 55.58 -9.28 -6.63
N ASN A 289 56.37 -9.67 -7.63
CA ASN A 289 57.42 -10.69 -7.58
C ASN A 289 56.91 -12.14 -7.40
N TRP A 290 57.01 -12.95 -8.47
CA TRP A 290 56.68 -14.38 -8.45
C TRP A 290 57.95 -15.20 -8.31
N THR A 291 58.31 -15.55 -7.08
CA THR A 291 58.90 -16.86 -6.82
C THR A 291 57.80 -17.72 -6.20
N LEU A 292 57.64 -18.95 -6.69
CA LEU A 292 56.64 -19.99 -6.37
C LEU A 292 55.99 -19.99 -4.96
N PRO A 293 54.82 -20.66 -4.82
CA PRO A 293 53.52 -20.11 -4.43
C PRO A 293 53.36 -19.89 -2.91
N GLU A 294 53.25 -18.63 -2.47
CA GLU A 294 52.66 -18.31 -1.16
C GLU A 294 51.15 -18.02 -1.29
N LEU A 295 50.41 -18.89 -1.99
CA LEU A 295 48.95 -18.75 -2.19
C LEU A 295 48.13 -18.92 -0.89
N GLY A 296 48.77 -19.32 0.21
CA GLY A 296 48.17 -19.42 1.55
C GLY A 296 48.48 -18.26 2.50
N LYS A 297 49.26 -17.24 2.09
CA LYS A 297 49.59 -16.11 2.96
C LYS A 297 48.93 -14.83 2.45
N PRO A 298 48.20 -14.08 3.28
CA PRO A 298 47.76 -12.74 2.89
C PRO A 298 49.00 -11.94 2.48
N ALA A 299 48.88 -11.15 1.41
CA ALA A 299 49.95 -10.27 0.96
C ALA A 299 50.53 -9.54 2.18
N LYS A 300 51.85 -9.68 2.42
CA LYS A 300 52.50 -9.02 3.56
C LYS A 300 52.00 -7.58 3.64
N ASN A 301 51.47 -7.20 4.80
CA ASN A 301 50.78 -5.92 5.09
C ASN A 301 51.61 -4.64 4.85
N ASN A 302 52.76 -4.73 4.19
CA ASN A 302 53.60 -3.60 3.84
C ASN A 302 53.48 -3.35 2.34
N PRO A 303 52.61 -2.42 1.88
CA PRO A 303 52.71 -1.93 0.52
C PRO A 303 54.15 -1.42 0.29
N PRO A 304 54.72 -1.60 -0.91
CA PRO A 304 56.01 -1.00 -1.24
C PRO A 304 55.95 0.50 -0.93
N PRO A 305 57.04 1.12 -0.44
CA PRO A 305 57.06 2.48 0.14
C PRO A 305 56.56 3.60 -0.79
N GLN A 306 56.30 3.30 -2.07
CA GLN A 306 55.79 4.22 -3.09
C GLN A 306 54.26 4.17 -3.26
N PHE A 307 53.57 3.20 -2.64
CA PHE A 307 52.11 3.04 -2.66
C PHE A 307 51.52 3.01 -1.24
N GLN A 308 52.12 3.72 -0.30
CA GLN A 308 51.33 4.20 0.83
C GLN A 308 50.32 5.18 0.25
N ALA A 309 49.09 4.72 0.02
CA ALA A 309 47.97 5.60 -0.18
C ALA A 309 47.98 6.56 1.01
N SER A 310 48.46 7.79 0.75
CA SER A 310 48.41 8.89 1.68
C SER A 310 47.01 8.88 2.29
N LYS A 311 46.93 8.76 3.61
CA LYS A 311 45.73 8.87 4.43
C LYS A 311 44.71 9.81 3.78
N PHE A 312 43.79 9.25 3.00
CA PHE A 312 42.53 9.90 2.72
C PHE A 312 41.64 9.49 3.88
N PHE A 313 41.65 10.36 4.89
CA PHE A 313 40.71 10.33 6.00
C PHE A 313 39.29 10.16 5.47
N PHE A 314 38.61 9.15 6.00
CA PHE A 314 37.19 9.21 6.32
C PHE A 314 37.08 9.30 7.84
#